data_AF-A0A654EDU4-F1
#
_entry.id   AF-A0A654EDU4-F1
#
_cell.length_a   1.000
_cell.length_b   1.000
_cell.length_c   1.000
_cell.angle_alpha   90.00
_cell.angle_beta   90.00
_cell.angle_gamma   90.00
#
_symmetry.space_group_name_H-M   'P 1'
#
loop_
_entity.id
_entity.type
_entity.pdbx_description
1 polymer ?
#
loop_
_entity_poly.entity_id
_entity_poly.type
_entity_poly.pdbx_seq_one_letter_code
_entity_poly.pdbx_strand_id
1 'polypeptide(L)'
;MKKQKITTFVKELNLRMNSKKEPISLRYIHILGTVVFFSSVSSLVILLAFYLNQRLQTSLFLVEDYHTLSSNPLTSPSLSPPPSPSPRSSGSNIADEELMWRAAMAPRSPMKNETHPKVAFMFLTRWNLPLSPLWEMFFKGHEGFYSIYVHTSPEFTQEPPEPSVFYKKRIPSKAVEWGKCSMMDAEKRLISHALLEPSNARFVLLSETCIPLFNFTTIYTYLTRSTRSFLGSFDDPRPMGRGRYTPKMLPHVSLSDWRKGNQWFEISRRVAAEIVSDRRYYAVFKDHCRPPCYIDEHYLPTLVNKICPEMNSNRTVTWVDWSRGGSHPARFVRKDIRVGFLDRIRFGSNCSYEGEVTNVCFLFGRKFHVSTLEPLMKIAPYLFGI
;
A
#
# COMPACT_ATOMS: atom_id res chain seq x y z
N MET A 1 -50.14 -61.35 -73.48
CA MET A 1 -48.82 -61.60 -72.83
C MET A 1 -47.71 -60.57 -73.13
N LYS A 2 -47.99 -59.33 -73.58
CA LYS A 2 -46.95 -58.28 -73.78
C LYS A 2 -47.00 -57.11 -72.78
N LYS A 3 -48.11 -56.90 -72.06
CA LYS A 3 -48.23 -55.82 -71.05
C LYS A 3 -47.48 -56.10 -69.74
N GLN A 4 -47.31 -57.36 -69.37
CA GLN A 4 -46.78 -57.74 -68.04
C GLN A 4 -45.25 -57.67 -67.93
N LYS A 5 -44.51 -57.75 -69.05
CA LYS A 5 -43.05 -57.58 -69.06
C LYS A 5 -42.61 -56.11 -68.95
N ILE A 6 -43.41 -55.17 -69.45
CA ILE A 6 -43.11 -53.73 -69.38
C ILE A 6 -43.30 -53.20 -67.96
N THR A 7 -44.33 -53.66 -67.25
CA THR A 7 -44.61 -53.22 -65.88
C THR A 7 -43.51 -53.67 -64.90
N THR A 8 -42.97 -54.89 -65.07
CA THR A 8 -41.87 -55.37 -64.22
C THR A 8 -40.57 -54.61 -64.49
N PHE A 9 -40.25 -54.33 -65.75
CA PHE A 9 -39.06 -53.56 -66.12
C PHE A 9 -39.12 -52.11 -65.61
N VAL A 10 -40.28 -51.47 -65.67
CA VAL A 10 -40.48 -50.11 -65.13
C VAL A 10 -40.41 -50.10 -63.60
N LYS A 11 -40.90 -51.15 -62.92
CA LYS A 11 -40.79 -51.26 -61.45
C LYS A 11 -39.35 -51.48 -61.00
N GLU A 12 -38.58 -52.26 -61.76
CA GLU A 12 -37.18 -52.57 -61.46
C GLU A 12 -36.24 -51.38 -61.75
N LEU A 13 -36.53 -50.58 -62.78
CA LEU A 13 -35.87 -49.29 -63.02
C LEU A 13 -36.18 -48.24 -61.94
N ASN A 14 -37.42 -48.13 -61.48
CA ASN A 14 -37.79 -47.20 -60.41
C ASN A 14 -37.18 -47.59 -59.05
N LEU A 15 -37.02 -48.89 -58.77
CA LEU A 15 -36.36 -49.36 -57.54
C LEU A 15 -34.83 -49.18 -57.58
N ARG A 16 -34.20 -49.25 -58.77
CA ARG A 16 -32.77 -48.95 -58.93
C ARG A 16 -32.45 -47.44 -58.89
N MET A 17 -33.39 -46.58 -59.29
CA MET A 17 -33.21 -45.12 -59.26
C MET A 17 -33.42 -44.48 -57.87
N ASN A 18 -34.06 -45.19 -56.93
CA ASN A 18 -34.28 -44.72 -55.55
C ASN A 18 -33.26 -45.24 -54.52
N SER A 19 -32.19 -45.91 -54.98
CA SER A 19 -31.11 -46.39 -54.14
C SER A 19 -29.85 -45.58 -54.39
N LYS A 20 -29.39 -44.84 -53.36
CA LYS A 20 -28.18 -44.01 -53.27
C LYS A 20 -28.24 -42.60 -53.86
N LYS A 21 -28.89 -41.68 -53.14
CA LYS A 21 -28.35 -40.33 -52.92
C LYS A 21 -28.70 -39.89 -51.50
N GLU A 22 -27.77 -40.01 -50.56
CA GLU A 22 -27.83 -39.12 -49.40
C GLU A 22 -27.89 -37.69 -49.95
N PRO A 23 -28.80 -36.83 -49.44
CA PRO A 23 -28.91 -35.48 -49.93
C PRO A 23 -27.54 -34.82 -49.78
N ILE A 24 -27.00 -34.31 -50.89
CA ILE A 24 -25.66 -33.72 -50.97
C ILE A 24 -25.46 -32.71 -49.83
N SER A 25 -26.52 -32.00 -49.41
CA SER A 25 -26.50 -31.07 -48.28
C SER A 25 -26.14 -31.71 -46.93
N LEU A 26 -26.61 -32.94 -46.64
CA LEU A 26 -26.32 -33.61 -45.36
C LEU A 26 -24.86 -34.03 -45.27
N ARG A 27 -24.27 -34.47 -46.39
CA ARG A 27 -22.82 -34.74 -46.46
C ARG A 27 -22.00 -33.47 -46.27
N TYR A 28 -22.40 -32.36 -46.88
CA TYR A 28 -21.72 -31.07 -46.66
C TYR A 28 -21.83 -30.59 -45.21
N ILE A 29 -22.98 -30.77 -44.56
CA ILE A 29 -23.17 -30.42 -43.14
C ILE A 29 -22.28 -31.29 -42.25
N HIS A 30 -22.21 -32.61 -42.50
CA HIS A 30 -21.31 -33.49 -41.75
C HIS A 30 -19.83 -33.14 -41.96
N ILE A 31 -19.41 -32.87 -43.21
CA ILE A 31 -18.03 -32.47 -43.52
C ILE A 31 -17.70 -31.15 -42.83
N LEU A 32 -18.59 -30.15 -42.93
CA LEU A 32 -18.39 -28.83 -42.31
C LEU A 32 -18.34 -28.94 -40.79
N GLY A 33 -19.26 -29.69 -40.17
CA GLY A 33 -19.26 -29.93 -38.73
C GLY A 33 -17.99 -30.63 -38.26
N THR A 34 -17.50 -31.59 -39.05
CA THR A 34 -16.25 -32.32 -38.76
C THR A 34 -15.03 -31.38 -38.85
N VAL A 35 -14.95 -30.55 -39.88
CA VAL A 35 -13.86 -29.56 -40.05
C VAL A 35 -13.88 -28.53 -38.92
N VAL A 36 -15.05 -27.99 -38.57
CA VAL A 36 -15.18 -27.04 -37.45
C VAL A 36 -14.76 -27.69 -36.14
N PHE A 37 -15.23 -28.91 -35.86
CA PHE A 37 -14.84 -29.65 -34.66
C PHE A 37 -13.33 -29.83 -34.57
N PHE A 38 -12.68 -30.38 -35.62
CA PHE A 38 -11.23 -30.58 -35.60
C PHE A 38 -10.43 -29.27 -35.55
N SER A 39 -10.89 -28.20 -36.20
CA SER A 39 -10.25 -26.88 -36.10
C SER A 39 -10.32 -26.31 -34.68
N SER A 40 -11.46 -26.46 -33.99
CA SER A 40 -11.65 -25.98 -32.62
C SER A 40 -10.80 -26.77 -31.61
N VAL A 41 -10.72 -28.09 -31.77
CA VAL A 41 -9.87 -28.96 -30.95
C VAL A 41 -8.40 -28.62 -31.16
N SER A 42 -7.98 -28.40 -32.41
CA SER A 42 -6.60 -27.99 -32.73
C SER A 42 -6.26 -26.64 -32.09
N SER A 43 -7.14 -25.64 -32.18
CA SER A 43 -6.94 -24.35 -31.52
C SER A 43 -6.85 -24.47 -29.99
N LEU A 44 -7.67 -25.33 -29.38
CA LEU A 44 -7.63 -25.56 -27.93
C LEU A 44 -6.31 -26.22 -27.50
N VAL A 45 -5.83 -27.20 -28.26
CA VAL A 45 -4.53 -27.85 -28.00
C VAL A 45 -3.38 -26.86 -28.13
N ILE A 46 -3.41 -25.98 -29.13
CA ILE A 46 -2.40 -24.92 -29.31
C ILE A 46 -2.44 -23.94 -28.13
N LEU A 47 -3.62 -23.46 -27.72
CA LEU A 47 -3.77 -22.57 -26.56
C LEU A 47 -3.29 -23.23 -25.27
N LEU A 48 -3.59 -24.52 -25.08
CA LEU A 48 -3.11 -25.28 -23.92
C LEU A 48 -1.58 -25.44 -23.95
N ALA A 49 -1.00 -25.71 -25.13
CA ALA A 49 0.45 -25.78 -25.30
C ALA A 49 1.14 -24.43 -25.01
N PHE A 50 0.56 -23.31 -25.48
CA PHE A 50 1.05 -21.97 -25.14
C PHE A 50 0.94 -21.69 -23.64
N TYR A 51 -0.18 -22.04 -23.01
CA TYR A 51 -0.38 -21.87 -21.56
C TYR A 51 0.63 -22.70 -20.75
N LEU A 52 0.83 -23.96 -21.11
CA LEU A 52 1.80 -24.84 -20.47
C LEU A 52 3.23 -24.35 -20.68
N ASN A 53 3.57 -23.91 -21.89
CA ASN A 53 4.89 -23.34 -22.20
C ASN A 53 5.15 -22.04 -21.42
N GLN A 54 4.15 -21.15 -21.33
CA GLN A 54 4.25 -19.94 -20.53
C GLN A 54 4.44 -20.27 -19.04
N ARG A 55 3.70 -21.26 -18.53
CA ARG A 55 3.84 -21.72 -17.13
C ARG A 55 5.22 -22.36 -16.89
N LEU A 56 5.73 -23.14 -17.85
CA LEU A 56 7.04 -23.79 -17.77
C LEU A 56 8.17 -22.75 -17.79
N GLN A 57 8.10 -21.76 -18.69
CA GLN A 57 9.04 -20.64 -18.70
C GLN A 57 8.98 -19.86 -17.39
N THR A 58 7.78 -19.54 -16.90
CA THR A 58 7.63 -18.85 -15.60
C THR A 58 8.27 -19.67 -14.47
N SER A 59 8.11 -21.00 -14.46
CA SER A 59 8.75 -21.86 -13.45
C SER A 59 10.27 -21.94 -13.59
N LEU A 60 10.81 -21.97 -14.82
CA LEU A 60 12.24 -21.96 -15.08
C LEU A 60 12.87 -20.63 -14.66
N PHE A 61 12.23 -19.50 -14.99
CA PHE A 61 12.64 -18.17 -14.52
C PHE A 61 12.66 -18.07 -12.99
N LEU A 62 11.65 -18.62 -12.31
CA LEU A 62 11.63 -18.66 -10.84
C LEU A 62 12.74 -19.53 -10.24
N VAL A 63 13.11 -20.64 -10.90
CA VAL A 63 14.21 -21.51 -10.46
C VAL A 63 15.57 -20.87 -10.70
N GLU A 64 15.74 -20.16 -11.82
CA GLU A 64 16.97 -19.42 -12.16
C GLU A 64 17.18 -18.20 -11.24
N ASP A 65 16.11 -17.49 -10.88
CA ASP A 65 16.12 -16.46 -9.84
C ASP A 65 16.47 -17.04 -8.45
N TYR A 66 15.97 -18.23 -8.11
CA TYR A 66 16.26 -18.89 -6.83
C TYR A 66 17.74 -19.29 -6.70
N HIS A 67 18.35 -19.75 -7.80
CA HIS A 67 19.77 -20.11 -7.83
C HIS A 67 20.69 -18.90 -7.88
N THR A 68 20.26 -17.76 -8.43
CA THR A 68 21.04 -16.51 -8.43
C THR A 68 20.92 -15.71 -7.13
N LEU A 69 19.84 -15.88 -6.36
CA LEU A 69 19.64 -15.26 -5.03
C LEU A 69 20.37 -15.98 -3.88
N SER A 70 20.90 -17.19 -4.10
CA SER A 70 21.53 -18.00 -3.04
C SER A 70 23.01 -17.67 -2.77
N SER A 71 23.61 -16.72 -3.49
CA SER A 71 24.99 -16.29 -3.22
C SER A 71 25.10 -14.77 -3.15
N ASN A 72 25.14 -14.28 -1.90
CA ASN A 72 25.57 -12.96 -1.40
C ASN A 72 24.43 -12.12 -0.78
N PRO A 73 24.56 -11.71 0.50
CA PRO A 73 23.68 -10.70 1.07
C PRO A 73 23.98 -9.36 0.38
N LEU A 74 23.10 -8.95 -0.53
CA LEU A 74 23.10 -7.61 -1.11
C LEU A 74 22.84 -6.60 0.01
N THR A 75 23.90 -5.96 0.50
CA THR A 75 23.83 -4.74 1.28
C THR A 75 23.22 -3.66 0.37
N SER A 76 21.94 -3.35 0.55
CA SER A 76 21.34 -2.17 -0.06
C SER A 76 22.21 -0.94 0.23
N PRO A 77 22.52 -0.08 -0.76
CA PRO A 77 23.37 1.08 -0.55
C PRO A 77 22.71 2.03 0.46
N SER A 78 23.14 1.93 1.71
CA SER A 78 22.74 2.84 2.80
C SER A 78 23.15 4.26 2.42
N LEU A 79 22.24 5.22 2.53
CA LEU A 79 22.60 6.62 2.39
C LEU A 79 23.58 6.99 3.50
N SER A 80 24.69 7.63 3.13
CA SER A 80 25.64 8.17 4.10
C SER A 80 24.94 9.27 4.92
N PRO A 81 25.21 9.37 6.23
CA PRO A 81 24.65 10.43 7.05
C PRO A 81 25.10 11.82 6.52
N PRO A 82 24.26 12.84 6.64
CA PRO A 82 24.59 14.18 6.16
C PRO A 82 25.77 14.79 6.97
N PRO A 83 26.54 15.73 6.38
CA PRO A 83 27.51 16.53 7.13
C PRO A 83 26.79 17.37 8.21
N SER A 84 27.51 17.74 9.27
CA SER A 84 26.96 18.58 10.35
C SER A 84 26.49 19.94 9.83
N PRO A 85 25.42 20.51 10.41
CA PRO A 85 24.89 21.79 9.97
C PRO A 85 25.90 22.94 10.16
N SER A 86 26.03 23.79 9.14
CA SER A 86 26.90 24.98 9.20
C SER A 86 26.20 26.15 9.91
N PRO A 87 26.90 27.00 10.68
CA PRO A 87 26.30 28.08 11.47
C PRO A 87 25.72 29.26 10.67
N ARG A 88 25.56 29.15 9.33
CA ARG A 88 25.10 30.24 8.45
C ARG A 88 23.59 30.27 8.18
N SER A 89 22.79 29.37 8.74
CA SER A 89 21.32 29.34 8.57
C SER A 89 20.58 30.06 9.72
N SER A 90 19.37 30.56 9.48
CA SER A 90 18.56 31.24 10.50
C SER A 90 18.00 30.25 11.54
N GLY A 91 17.88 30.66 12.81
CA GLY A 91 17.68 29.80 13.98
C GLY A 91 16.64 28.66 13.88
N SER A 92 15.46 28.88 13.29
CA SER A 92 14.43 27.82 13.17
C SER A 92 14.77 26.74 12.13
N ASN A 93 15.60 27.05 11.13
CA ASN A 93 16.09 26.09 10.15
C ASN A 93 17.27 25.30 10.70
N ILE A 94 18.14 25.93 11.51
CA ILE A 94 19.21 25.23 12.24
C ILE A 94 18.63 24.11 13.11
N ALA A 95 17.53 24.37 13.82
CA ALA A 95 16.94 23.38 14.73
C ALA A 95 16.45 22.12 13.99
N ASP A 96 15.80 22.27 12.83
CA ASP A 96 15.37 21.12 12.02
C ASP A 96 16.56 20.41 11.37
N GLU A 97 17.56 21.15 10.90
CA GLU A 97 18.77 20.58 10.29
C GLU A 97 19.54 19.72 11.31
N GLU A 98 19.74 20.23 12.52
CA GLU A 98 20.38 19.53 13.63
C GLU A 98 19.56 18.31 14.09
N LEU A 99 18.25 18.46 14.23
CA LEU A 99 17.35 17.34 14.56
C LEU A 99 17.47 16.21 13.52
N MET A 100 17.36 16.54 12.24
CA MET A 100 17.46 15.56 11.16
C MET A 100 18.86 14.95 11.07
N TRP A 101 19.92 15.73 11.34
CA TRP A 101 21.29 15.23 11.39
C TRP A 101 21.47 14.18 12.49
N ARG A 102 21.03 14.50 13.72
CA ARG A 102 21.05 13.55 14.85
C ARG A 102 20.23 12.30 14.58
N ALA A 103 19.04 12.46 13.98
CA ALA A 103 18.19 11.33 13.64
C ALA A 103 18.78 10.45 12.51
N ALA A 104 19.48 11.04 11.54
CA ALA A 104 20.21 10.29 10.50
C ALA A 104 21.39 9.48 11.06
N MET A 105 21.99 9.95 12.16
CA MET A 105 23.04 9.25 12.90
C MET A 105 22.50 8.15 13.84
N ALA A 106 21.18 8.06 14.02
CA ALA A 106 20.58 7.07 14.91
C ALA A 106 20.83 5.64 14.39
N PRO A 107 20.97 4.64 15.29
CA PRO A 107 21.11 3.25 14.87
C PRO A 107 19.96 2.81 13.97
N ARG A 108 20.26 2.11 12.86
CA ARG A 108 19.25 1.59 11.92
C ARG A 108 18.44 0.41 12.49
N SER A 109 19.00 -0.27 13.48
CA SER A 109 18.33 -1.32 14.24
C SER A 109 18.01 -0.81 15.65
N PRO A 110 16.88 -1.21 16.25
CA PRO A 110 16.60 -0.88 17.65
C PRO A 110 17.70 -1.43 18.56
N MET A 111 18.00 -0.72 19.65
CA MET A 111 19.06 -1.14 20.57
C MET A 111 18.71 -2.48 21.23
N LYS A 112 19.62 -3.45 21.15
CA LYS A 112 19.43 -4.84 21.65
C LYS A 112 19.20 -4.94 23.17
N ASN A 113 19.51 -3.89 23.93
CA ASN A 113 19.39 -3.88 25.40
C ASN A 113 17.99 -3.47 25.89
N GLU A 114 17.08 -3.10 24.99
CA GLU A 114 15.68 -2.78 25.33
C GLU A 114 14.87 -4.08 25.43
N THR A 115 14.11 -4.24 26.52
CA THR A 115 13.33 -5.47 26.80
C THR A 115 12.28 -5.76 25.72
N HIS A 116 11.70 -4.73 25.08
CA HIS A 116 10.74 -4.88 23.99
C HIS A 116 10.82 -3.72 22.96
N PRO A 117 10.74 -4.00 21.64
CA PRO A 117 10.67 -2.95 20.62
C PRO A 117 9.37 -2.15 20.74
N LYS A 118 9.43 -0.83 20.58
CA LYS A 118 8.26 0.06 20.61
C LYS A 118 7.74 0.38 19.22
N VAL A 119 6.43 0.66 19.15
CA VAL A 119 5.79 1.29 17.99
C VAL A 119 5.62 2.79 18.26
N ALA A 120 6.21 3.64 17.43
CA ALA A 120 6.03 5.08 17.47
C ALA A 120 4.77 5.48 16.70
N PHE A 121 3.76 5.98 17.42
CA PHE A 121 2.54 6.53 16.85
C PHE A 121 2.71 8.03 16.65
N MET A 122 2.80 8.44 15.39
CA MET A 122 3.06 9.82 14.99
C MET A 122 1.78 10.43 14.42
N PHE A 123 1.24 11.43 15.11
CA PHE A 123 0.00 12.11 14.73
C PHE A 123 0.34 13.44 14.05
N LEU A 124 0.06 13.55 12.75
CA LEU A 124 0.10 14.80 12.01
C LEU A 124 -1.32 15.37 11.94
N THR A 125 -1.54 16.47 12.65
CA THR A 125 -2.87 17.02 12.90
C THR A 125 -2.88 18.52 12.67
N ARG A 126 -4.05 19.08 12.35
CA ARG A 126 -4.20 20.54 12.31
C ARG A 126 -4.48 21.14 13.69
N TRP A 127 -5.36 20.50 14.46
CA TRP A 127 -5.89 21.01 15.73
C TRP A 127 -5.86 19.93 16.81
N ASN A 128 -6.91 19.82 17.63
CA ASN A 128 -7.05 18.77 18.63
C ASN A 128 -7.22 17.37 17.99
N LEU A 129 -7.15 16.34 18.85
CA LEU A 129 -7.44 14.95 18.52
C LEU A 129 -8.86 14.60 19.00
N PRO A 130 -9.92 14.88 18.23
CA PRO A 130 -11.30 14.64 18.68
C PRO A 130 -11.61 13.17 18.94
N LEU A 131 -10.82 12.24 18.38
CA LEU A 131 -10.95 10.81 18.60
C LEU A 131 -10.01 10.28 19.68
N SER A 132 -9.35 11.16 20.47
CA SER A 132 -8.41 10.74 21.51
C SER A 132 -9.00 9.76 22.54
N PRO A 133 -10.29 9.81 22.95
CA PRO A 133 -10.80 8.83 23.92
C PRO A 133 -10.78 7.38 23.41
N LEU A 134 -10.95 7.19 22.09
CA LEU A 134 -10.81 5.86 21.48
C LEU A 134 -9.35 5.38 21.51
N TRP A 135 -8.41 6.29 21.24
CA TRP A 135 -6.97 6.00 21.30
C TRP A 135 -6.49 5.76 22.73
N GLU A 136 -6.97 6.52 23.72
CA GLU A 136 -6.71 6.28 25.14
C GLU A 136 -7.13 4.88 25.55
N MET A 137 -8.31 4.43 25.10
CA MET A 137 -8.76 3.07 25.36
C MET A 137 -7.92 2.01 24.63
N PHE A 138 -7.44 2.31 23.42
CA PHE A 138 -6.51 1.44 22.68
C PHE A 138 -5.15 1.30 23.36
N PHE A 139 -4.62 2.38 23.96
CA PHE A 139 -3.28 2.40 24.57
C PHE A 139 -3.23 1.92 26.03
N LYS A 140 -4.37 1.92 26.72
CA LYS A 140 -4.46 1.60 28.14
C LYS A 140 -3.88 0.22 28.46
N GLY A 141 -2.94 0.15 29.40
CA GLY A 141 -2.34 -1.10 29.87
C GLY A 141 -1.21 -1.63 28.97
N HIS A 142 -0.77 -0.84 27.99
CA HIS A 142 0.32 -1.19 27.07
C HIS A 142 1.50 -0.23 27.18
N GLU A 143 1.62 0.48 28.30
CA GLU A 143 2.72 1.38 28.58
C GLU A 143 4.07 0.66 28.43
N GLY A 144 5.03 1.31 27.78
CA GLY A 144 6.35 0.72 27.48
C GLY A 144 6.45 0.02 26.12
N PHE A 145 5.33 -0.29 25.44
CA PHE A 145 5.33 -0.88 24.09
C PHE A 145 5.11 0.14 22.97
N TYR A 146 4.86 1.40 23.31
CA TYR A 146 4.62 2.46 22.35
C TYR A 146 5.21 3.79 22.80
N SER A 147 5.34 4.69 21.83
CA SER A 147 5.63 6.11 22.05
C SER A 147 4.67 6.94 21.18
N ILE A 148 4.37 8.17 21.61
CA ILE A 148 3.43 9.05 20.92
C ILE A 148 4.13 10.38 20.62
N TYR A 149 4.01 10.84 19.37
CA TYR A 149 4.51 12.12 18.91
C TYR A 149 3.40 12.85 18.17
N VAL A 150 3.17 14.11 18.50
CA VAL A 150 2.08 14.89 17.90
C VAL A 150 2.64 16.15 17.26
N HIS A 151 2.41 16.33 15.96
CA HIS A 151 2.64 17.57 15.25
C HIS A 151 1.29 18.27 15.02
N THR A 152 1.16 19.51 15.46
CA THR A 152 -0.06 20.33 15.34
C THR A 152 0.22 21.64 14.61
N SER A 153 -0.82 22.39 14.22
CA SER A 153 -0.63 23.80 13.85
C SER A 153 0.09 24.55 14.99
N PRO A 154 1.08 25.43 14.71
CA PRO A 154 1.68 26.29 15.72
C PRO A 154 0.67 27.22 16.42
N GLU A 155 -0.46 27.51 15.78
CA GLU A 155 -1.56 28.29 16.35
C GLU A 155 -2.36 27.51 17.41
N PHE A 156 -2.22 26.19 17.46
CA PHE A 156 -2.93 25.34 18.40
C PHE A 156 -2.11 25.17 19.69
N THR A 157 -2.55 25.83 20.76
CA THR A 157 -1.82 25.88 22.04
C THR A 157 -2.40 24.99 23.14
N GLN A 158 -3.61 24.45 22.97
CA GLN A 158 -4.27 23.66 24.01
C GLN A 158 -3.52 22.35 24.30
N GLU A 159 -3.19 22.10 25.56
CA GLU A 159 -2.55 20.86 26.02
C GLU A 159 -3.64 19.91 26.57
N PRO A 160 -3.62 18.61 26.23
CA PRO A 160 -4.46 17.61 26.90
C PRO A 160 -4.25 17.60 28.42
N PRO A 161 -5.23 17.12 29.21
CA PRO A 161 -5.06 17.00 30.66
C PRO A 161 -3.98 15.95 30.99
N GLU A 162 -3.31 16.10 32.13
CA GLU A 162 -2.19 15.25 32.56
C GLU A 162 -2.45 13.73 32.51
N PRO A 163 -3.64 13.22 32.85
CA PRO A 163 -3.95 11.79 32.74
C PRO A 163 -4.04 11.25 31.30
N SER A 164 -4.12 12.12 30.29
CA SER A 164 -4.21 11.71 28.89
C SER A 164 -2.87 11.15 28.40
N VAL A 165 -2.92 10.07 27.62
CA VAL A 165 -1.73 9.51 26.95
C VAL A 165 -1.07 10.51 25.97
N PHE A 166 -1.80 11.55 25.58
CA PHE A 166 -1.34 12.62 24.69
C PHE A 166 -0.72 13.82 25.43
N TYR A 167 -0.72 13.84 26.76
CA TYR A 167 -0.11 14.90 27.55
C TYR A 167 1.39 15.00 27.28
N LYS A 168 1.86 16.22 26.97
CA LYS A 168 3.27 16.53 26.66
C LYS A 168 3.85 15.68 25.52
N LYS A 169 3.01 15.26 24.57
CA LYS A 169 3.44 14.52 23.37
C LYS A 169 3.65 15.40 22.14
N ARG A 170 3.35 16.70 22.23
CA ARG A 170 3.55 17.66 21.14
C ARG A 170 5.04 17.88 20.89
N ILE A 171 5.47 17.69 19.64
CA ILE A 171 6.81 18.07 19.19
C ILE A 171 6.82 19.55 18.76
N PRO A 172 8.00 20.23 18.77
CA PRO A 172 8.13 21.52 18.10
C PRO A 172 7.60 21.45 16.66
N SER A 173 6.54 22.20 16.37
CA SER A 173 5.78 22.10 15.12
C SER A 173 5.90 23.36 14.28
N LYS A 174 5.71 23.23 12.97
CA LYS A 174 5.71 24.35 12.01
C LYS A 174 4.41 24.36 11.18
N ALA A 175 4.13 25.47 10.50
CA ALA A 175 2.96 25.56 9.63
C ALA A 175 3.05 24.53 8.48
N VAL A 176 1.94 23.87 8.18
CA VAL A 176 1.85 22.83 7.15
C VAL A 176 0.78 23.20 6.13
N GLU A 177 1.13 23.09 4.86
CA GLU A 177 0.23 23.33 3.74
C GLU A 177 0.02 22.05 2.95
N TRP A 178 -1.22 21.80 2.55
CA TRP A 178 -1.58 20.58 1.82
C TRP A 178 -0.85 20.49 0.48
N GLY A 179 -0.27 19.31 0.20
CA GLY A 179 0.42 19.03 -1.06
C GLY A 179 1.76 19.73 -1.28
N LYS A 180 2.21 20.55 -0.32
CA LYS A 180 3.49 21.29 -0.41
C LYS A 180 4.60 20.60 0.39
N CYS A 181 5.85 21.05 0.19
CA CYS A 181 7.02 20.54 0.90
C CYS A 181 6.91 20.63 2.42
N SER A 182 6.18 21.62 2.96
CA SER A 182 5.94 21.74 4.39
C SER A 182 5.21 20.53 5.00
N MET A 183 4.40 19.81 4.21
CA MET A 183 3.81 18.52 4.61
C MET A 183 4.89 17.48 4.87
N MET A 184 5.79 17.29 3.89
CA MET A 184 6.90 16.36 4.01
C MET A 184 7.90 16.77 5.09
N ASP A 185 8.15 18.07 5.28
CA ASP A 185 8.97 18.57 6.38
C ASP A 185 8.38 18.18 7.75
N ALA A 186 7.05 18.25 7.92
CA ALA A 186 6.39 17.84 9.16
C ALA A 186 6.45 16.32 9.40
N GLU A 187 6.30 15.51 8.35
CA GLU A 187 6.46 14.06 8.42
C GLU A 187 7.91 13.69 8.79
N LYS A 188 8.91 14.27 8.11
CA LYS A 188 10.33 14.06 8.44
C LYS A 188 10.66 14.52 9.86
N ARG A 189 10.03 15.59 10.35
CA ARG A 189 10.20 16.07 11.74
C ARG A 189 9.64 15.09 12.76
N LEU A 190 8.45 14.54 12.53
CA LEU A 190 7.88 13.47 13.34
C LEU A 190 8.78 12.23 13.38
N ILE A 191 9.22 11.77 12.21
CA ILE A 191 10.14 10.62 12.10
C ILE A 191 11.44 10.91 12.86
N SER A 192 12.00 12.12 12.71
CA SER A 192 13.26 12.47 13.35
C SER A 192 13.16 12.49 14.87
N HIS A 193 12.12 13.09 15.44
CA HIS A 193 11.88 13.03 16.89
C HIS A 193 11.67 11.59 17.39
N ALA A 194 10.96 10.76 16.62
CA ALA A 194 10.74 9.37 16.96
C ALA A 194 12.02 8.50 16.87
N LEU A 195 12.93 8.81 15.94
CA LEU A 195 14.19 8.08 15.77
C LEU A 195 15.18 8.29 16.93
N LEU A 196 15.07 9.42 17.64
CA LEU A 196 15.93 9.71 18.80
C LEU A 196 15.68 8.74 19.97
N GLU A 197 14.51 8.11 20.03
CA GLU A 197 14.20 7.05 20.99
C GLU A 197 14.75 5.70 20.47
N PRO A 198 15.75 5.09 21.12
CA PRO A 198 16.43 3.89 20.61
C PRO A 198 15.52 2.65 20.55
N SER A 199 14.48 2.59 21.38
CA SER A 199 13.55 1.46 21.45
C SER A 199 12.50 1.45 20.34
N ASN A 200 12.25 2.58 19.67
CA ASN A 200 11.28 2.66 18.57
C ASN A 200 11.77 1.86 17.35
N ALA A 201 11.04 0.79 17.03
CA ALA A 201 11.36 -0.12 15.93
C ALA A 201 10.46 0.09 14.70
N ARG A 202 9.22 0.54 14.92
CA ARG A 202 8.17 0.72 13.91
C ARG A 202 7.58 2.12 14.04
N PHE A 203 7.20 2.76 12.94
CA PHE A 203 6.82 4.17 12.88
C PHE A 203 5.53 4.31 12.07
N VAL A 204 4.43 4.65 12.73
CA VAL A 204 3.10 4.76 12.12
C VAL A 204 2.72 6.23 11.99
N LEU A 205 2.38 6.69 10.79
CA LEU A 205 1.84 8.03 10.56
C LEU A 205 0.30 8.01 10.57
N LEU A 206 -0.32 8.89 11.36
CA LEU A 206 -1.77 8.99 11.54
C LEU A 206 -2.24 10.45 11.50
N SER A 207 -3.53 10.65 11.23
CA SER A 207 -4.21 11.95 11.38
C SER A 207 -5.21 11.94 12.53
N GLU A 208 -5.75 13.11 12.83
CA GLU A 208 -6.84 13.31 13.80
C GLU A 208 -8.16 12.60 13.43
N THR A 209 -8.23 12.08 12.21
CA THR A 209 -9.40 11.36 11.66
C THR A 209 -9.15 9.86 11.44
N CYS A 210 -8.03 9.34 11.94
CA CYS A 210 -7.72 7.92 11.91
C CYS A 210 -8.23 7.21 13.17
N ILE A 211 -8.59 5.93 13.02
CA ILE A 211 -8.95 5.03 14.13
C ILE A 211 -8.16 3.72 14.02
N PRO A 212 -7.86 3.04 15.14
CA PRO A 212 -7.41 1.65 15.12
C PRO A 212 -8.60 0.72 14.79
N LEU A 213 -8.35 -0.34 14.04
CA LEU A 213 -9.37 -1.33 13.63
C LEU A 213 -9.28 -2.65 14.42
N PHE A 214 -8.22 -2.82 15.19
CA PHE A 214 -7.94 -3.99 16.02
C PHE A 214 -7.40 -3.55 17.38
N ASN A 215 -7.36 -4.46 18.36
CA ASN A 215 -6.71 -4.18 19.64
C ASN A 215 -5.21 -3.96 19.50
N PHE A 216 -4.63 -3.37 20.55
CA PHE A 216 -3.22 -3.04 20.61
C PHE A 216 -2.33 -4.26 20.36
N THR A 217 -2.56 -5.38 21.04
CA THR A 217 -1.75 -6.59 20.90
C THR A 217 -1.71 -7.10 19.46
N THR A 218 -2.84 -7.07 18.75
CA THR A 218 -2.91 -7.48 17.34
C THR A 218 -2.09 -6.54 16.47
N ILE A 219 -2.30 -5.22 16.58
CA ILE A 219 -1.57 -4.22 15.79
C ILE A 219 -0.07 -4.27 16.09
N TYR A 220 0.29 -4.27 17.38
CA TYR A 220 1.68 -4.36 17.84
C TYR A 220 2.38 -5.60 17.29
N THR A 221 1.75 -6.77 17.43
CA THR A 221 2.31 -8.04 16.94
C THR A 221 2.46 -8.05 15.43
N TYR A 222 1.46 -7.54 14.70
CA TYR A 222 1.50 -7.44 13.24
C TYR A 222 2.66 -6.55 12.77
N LEU A 223 2.87 -5.40 13.41
CA LEU A 223 3.92 -4.47 12.99
C LEU A 223 5.31 -4.94 13.41
N THR A 224 5.47 -5.44 14.64
CA THR A 224 6.79 -5.81 15.18
C THR A 224 7.31 -7.14 14.65
N ARG A 225 6.44 -8.05 14.17
CA ARG A 225 6.85 -9.29 13.50
C ARG A 225 7.13 -9.12 12.01
N SER A 226 6.67 -8.03 11.40
CA SER A 226 6.87 -7.78 9.97
C SER A 226 8.34 -7.49 9.66
N THR A 227 8.89 -8.19 8.67
CA THR A 227 10.24 -7.90 8.15
C THR A 227 10.23 -6.70 7.20
N ARG A 228 9.07 -6.40 6.61
CA ARG A 228 8.87 -5.30 5.66
C ARG A 228 8.17 -4.10 6.29
N SER A 229 8.32 -2.95 5.65
CA SER A 229 7.54 -1.73 5.88
C SER A 229 6.22 -1.76 5.10
N PHE A 230 5.24 -0.98 5.55
CA PHE A 230 3.94 -0.81 4.90
C PHE A 230 3.78 0.61 4.35
N LEU A 231 4.56 0.90 3.29
CA LEU A 231 4.45 2.11 2.51
C LEU A 231 3.86 1.78 1.13
N GLY A 232 2.71 2.38 0.80
CA GLY A 232 2.08 2.20 -0.51
C GLY A 232 2.99 2.72 -1.63
N SER A 233 3.39 1.87 -2.56
CA SER A 233 4.27 2.26 -3.67
C SER A 233 3.92 1.47 -4.93
N PHE A 234 3.41 2.16 -5.94
CA PHE A 234 2.99 1.55 -7.19
C PHE A 234 3.20 2.49 -8.38
N ASP A 235 3.29 1.90 -9.56
CA ASP A 235 3.35 2.64 -10.83
C ASP A 235 1.93 2.87 -11.34
N ASP A 236 1.47 4.12 -11.33
CA ASP A 236 0.13 4.48 -11.76
C ASP A 236 0.20 5.15 -13.16
N PRO A 237 -0.22 4.48 -14.24
CA PRO A 237 -0.10 5.01 -15.60
C PRO A 237 -1.07 6.18 -15.87
N ARG A 238 -2.02 6.44 -14.97
CA ARG A 238 -3.07 7.46 -15.14
C ARG A 238 -2.50 8.88 -14.92
N PRO A 239 -3.26 9.94 -15.27
CA PRO A 239 -2.84 11.32 -15.04
C PRO A 239 -2.45 11.64 -13.59
N MET A 240 -3.09 10.98 -12.62
CA MET A 240 -2.81 11.17 -11.20
C MET A 240 -1.55 10.45 -10.70
N GLY A 241 -0.85 9.71 -11.56
CA GLY A 241 0.39 9.00 -11.30
C GLY A 241 1.52 9.53 -12.16
N ARG A 242 1.84 8.83 -13.25
CA ARG A 242 2.87 9.24 -14.23
C ARG A 242 2.59 10.61 -14.85
N GLY A 243 1.32 11.02 -14.98
CA GLY A 243 0.97 12.36 -15.51
C GLY A 243 1.42 13.53 -14.62
N ARG A 244 1.84 13.28 -13.37
CA ARG A 244 2.40 14.29 -12.45
C ARG A 244 3.93 14.36 -12.48
N TYR A 245 4.59 13.44 -13.20
CA TYR A 245 6.05 13.45 -13.36
C TYR A 245 6.48 14.59 -14.30
N THR A 246 7.67 15.14 -14.06
CA THR A 246 8.30 16.13 -14.94
C THR A 246 9.72 15.70 -15.30
N PRO A 247 10.13 15.73 -16.58
CA PRO A 247 11.50 15.40 -17.00
C PRO A 247 12.58 16.27 -16.36
N LYS A 248 12.24 17.43 -15.78
CA LYS A 248 13.16 18.27 -15.00
C LYS A 248 13.77 17.56 -13.79
N MET A 249 13.18 16.45 -13.34
CA MET A 249 13.72 15.64 -12.25
C MET A 249 14.92 14.76 -12.67
N LEU A 250 15.20 14.64 -13.98
CA LEU A 250 16.41 13.99 -14.49
C LEU A 250 17.68 14.77 -14.13
N PRO A 251 18.85 14.09 -14.04
CA PRO A 251 19.04 12.64 -14.14
C PRO A 251 18.72 11.89 -12.84
N HIS A 252 18.34 12.60 -11.78
CA HIS A 252 18.24 12.06 -10.43
C HIS A 252 17.05 11.12 -10.23
N VAL A 253 15.88 11.49 -10.78
CA VAL A 253 14.66 10.67 -10.75
C VAL A 253 14.15 10.53 -12.18
N SER A 254 14.27 9.33 -12.71
CA SER A 254 13.71 8.94 -14.00
C SER A 254 12.21 8.61 -13.88
N LEU A 255 11.51 8.54 -15.01
CA LEU A 255 10.11 8.10 -15.01
C LEU A 255 9.96 6.65 -14.51
N SER A 256 10.95 5.77 -14.71
CA SER A 256 10.93 4.40 -14.20
C SER A 256 11.11 4.32 -12.68
N ASP A 257 11.78 5.32 -12.08
CA ASP A 257 11.87 5.44 -10.62
C ASP A 257 10.57 5.94 -10.01
N TRP A 258 9.76 6.69 -10.77
CA TRP A 258 8.58 7.39 -10.28
C TRP A 258 7.54 6.42 -9.72
N ARG A 259 7.13 6.67 -8.48
CA ARG A 259 6.08 5.91 -7.81
C ARG A 259 5.03 6.84 -7.25
N LYS A 260 3.84 6.28 -7.10
CA LYS A 260 2.73 6.87 -6.38
C LYS A 260 2.44 6.02 -5.15
N GLY A 261 1.99 6.68 -4.09
CA GLY A 261 1.53 6.08 -2.87
C GLY A 261 0.39 6.87 -2.26
N ASN A 262 0.16 6.60 -0.98
CA ASN A 262 -0.67 7.42 -0.13
C ASN A 262 0.22 7.98 0.99
N GLN A 263 -0.20 9.10 1.57
CA GLN A 263 0.52 9.76 2.66
C GLN A 263 0.71 8.85 3.89
N TRP A 264 -0.26 7.98 4.18
CA TRP A 264 -0.31 7.21 5.43
C TRP A 264 0.52 5.93 5.33
N PHE A 265 1.63 5.88 6.06
CA PHE A 265 2.52 4.74 6.06
C PHE A 265 2.71 4.17 7.46
N GLU A 266 3.21 2.95 7.47
CA GLU A 266 4.01 2.44 8.56
C GLU A 266 5.37 1.99 8.01
N ILE A 267 6.46 2.34 8.70
CA ILE A 267 7.83 2.02 8.26
C ILE A 267 8.69 1.49 9.39
N SER A 268 9.66 0.63 9.04
CA SER A 268 10.68 0.16 9.98
C SER A 268 11.68 1.26 10.32
N ARG A 269 12.38 1.10 11.46
CA ARG A 269 13.46 2.01 11.89
C ARG A 269 14.53 2.23 10.82
N ARG A 270 14.90 1.18 10.09
CA ARG A 270 15.89 1.27 9.02
C ARG A 270 15.38 2.16 7.89
N VAL A 271 14.15 1.95 7.41
CA VAL A 271 13.55 2.78 6.35
C VAL A 271 13.37 4.24 6.82
N ALA A 272 12.97 4.45 8.07
CA ALA A 272 12.89 5.77 8.69
C ALA A 272 14.23 6.51 8.67
N ALA A 273 15.33 5.84 9.03
CA ALA A 273 16.67 6.42 9.00
C ALA A 273 17.10 6.81 7.57
N GLU A 274 16.81 5.98 6.56
CA GLU A 274 17.10 6.31 5.16
C GLU A 274 16.30 7.54 4.68
N ILE A 275 15.01 7.64 5.05
CA ILE A 275 14.15 8.79 4.69
C ILE A 275 14.68 10.11 5.26
N VAL A 276 15.13 10.10 6.53
CA VAL A 276 15.66 11.30 7.18
C VAL A 276 17.06 11.66 6.65
N SER A 277 17.86 10.66 6.31
CA SER A 277 19.20 10.83 5.73
C SER A 277 19.15 11.40 4.31
N ASP A 278 18.05 11.21 3.57
CA ASP A 278 17.95 11.76 2.22
C ASP A 278 17.94 13.29 2.19
N ARG A 279 18.87 13.82 1.39
CA ARG A 279 18.98 15.22 0.98
C ARG A 279 18.84 15.38 -0.53
N ARG A 280 19.31 14.39 -1.29
CA ARG A 280 19.46 14.45 -2.75
C ARG A 280 18.11 14.38 -3.45
N TYR A 281 17.31 13.36 -3.15
CA TYR A 281 16.01 13.21 -3.79
C TYR A 281 15.01 14.22 -3.24
N TYR A 282 15.07 14.51 -1.94
CA TYR A 282 14.24 15.55 -1.33
C TYR A 282 14.42 16.91 -2.01
N ALA A 283 15.65 17.32 -2.33
CA ALA A 283 15.92 18.56 -3.06
C ALA A 283 15.26 18.55 -4.45
N VAL A 284 15.38 17.45 -5.21
CA VAL A 284 14.74 17.30 -6.53
C VAL A 284 13.23 17.43 -6.44
N PHE A 285 12.60 16.78 -5.46
CA PHE A 285 11.15 16.89 -5.24
C PHE A 285 10.74 18.29 -4.79
N LYS A 286 11.52 18.92 -3.90
CA LYS A 286 11.28 20.29 -3.44
C LYS A 286 11.31 21.30 -4.59
N ASP A 287 12.21 21.11 -5.56
CA ASP A 287 12.38 22.03 -6.67
C ASP A 287 11.37 21.78 -7.79
N HIS A 288 10.98 20.52 -8.04
CA HIS A 288 10.24 20.15 -9.24
C HIS A 288 8.85 19.55 -9.01
N CYS A 289 8.50 19.08 -7.81
CA CYS A 289 7.14 18.63 -7.50
C CYS A 289 6.27 19.83 -7.11
N ARG A 290 5.62 20.42 -8.12
CA ARG A 290 4.64 21.51 -7.98
C ARG A 290 3.27 21.04 -8.49
N PRO A 291 2.15 21.61 -8.01
CA PRO A 291 0.82 21.23 -8.50
C PRO A 291 0.80 21.14 -10.04
N PRO A 292 0.30 20.04 -10.61
CA PRO A 292 -0.54 19.01 -9.99
C PRO A 292 0.21 17.86 -9.25
N CYS A 293 1.52 17.98 -9.01
CA CYS A 293 2.30 17.05 -8.19
C CYS A 293 2.12 17.35 -6.68
N TYR A 294 1.94 16.29 -5.89
CA TYR A 294 1.87 16.35 -4.42
C TYR A 294 2.98 15.50 -3.81
N ILE A 295 3.87 16.14 -3.05
CA ILE A 295 5.11 15.52 -2.58
C ILE A 295 4.86 14.36 -1.61
N ASP A 296 3.84 14.47 -0.77
CA ASP A 296 3.38 13.48 0.21
C ASP A 296 2.83 12.20 -0.43
N GLU A 297 2.46 12.24 -1.71
CA GLU A 297 1.99 11.06 -2.46
C GLU A 297 3.07 10.43 -3.35
N HIS A 298 4.22 11.08 -3.56
CA HIS A 298 5.21 10.67 -4.56
C HIS A 298 6.64 10.55 -4.06
N TYR A 299 7.09 11.40 -3.12
CA TYR A 299 8.48 11.42 -2.68
C TYR A 299 8.88 10.14 -1.95
N LEU A 300 8.22 9.78 -0.86
CA LEU A 300 8.59 8.58 -0.10
C LEU A 300 8.43 7.27 -0.91
N PRO A 301 7.33 7.07 -1.68
CA PRO A 301 7.20 5.91 -2.56
C PRO A 301 8.35 5.79 -3.57
N THR A 302 8.75 6.91 -4.18
CA THR A 302 9.84 6.96 -5.16
C THR A 302 11.19 6.70 -4.50
N LEU A 303 11.45 7.35 -3.36
CA LEU A 303 12.69 7.20 -2.60
C LEU A 303 12.89 5.74 -2.17
N VAL A 304 11.91 5.15 -1.49
CA VAL A 304 11.99 3.78 -0.97
C VAL A 304 12.12 2.76 -2.11
N ASN A 305 11.37 2.92 -3.19
CA ASN A 305 11.51 2.07 -4.39
C ASN A 305 12.92 2.14 -5.00
N LYS A 306 13.59 3.29 -4.89
CA LYS A 306 14.91 3.49 -5.48
C LYS A 306 16.06 2.99 -4.59
N ILE A 307 15.95 3.12 -3.28
CA ILE A 307 17.07 2.84 -2.35
C ILE A 307 16.93 1.52 -1.59
N CYS A 308 15.70 1.06 -1.33
CA CYS A 308 15.46 -0.15 -0.55
C CYS A 308 14.10 -0.82 -0.86
N PRO A 309 13.82 -1.17 -2.13
CA PRO A 309 12.55 -1.77 -2.53
C PRO A 309 12.24 -3.09 -1.80
N GLU A 310 13.27 -3.87 -1.47
CA GLU A 310 13.16 -5.17 -0.79
C GLU A 310 12.62 -5.06 0.66
N MET A 311 12.80 -3.90 1.29
CA MET A 311 12.34 -3.63 2.65
C MET A 311 10.89 -3.12 2.70
N ASN A 312 10.19 -3.03 1.57
CA ASN A 312 8.83 -2.51 1.49
C ASN A 312 7.85 -3.56 0.94
N SER A 313 6.64 -3.55 1.48
CA SER A 313 5.54 -4.41 1.01
C SER A 313 4.73 -3.80 -0.14
N ASN A 314 5.03 -2.54 -0.52
CA ASN A 314 4.31 -1.76 -1.54
C ASN A 314 2.82 -1.52 -1.25
N ARG A 315 2.35 -1.83 -0.02
CA ARG A 315 0.99 -1.59 0.46
C ARG A 315 0.99 -0.77 1.76
N THR A 316 -0.11 -0.10 2.04
CA THR A 316 -0.35 0.56 3.34
C THR A 316 -1.19 -0.32 4.25
N VAL A 317 -1.08 -0.07 5.56
CA VAL A 317 -1.96 -0.63 6.60
C VAL A 317 -3.11 0.31 6.98
N THR A 318 -3.30 1.43 6.26
CA THR A 318 -4.41 2.36 6.49
C THR A 318 -5.48 2.23 5.41
N TRP A 319 -6.68 1.79 5.80
CA TRP A 319 -7.83 1.72 4.92
C TRP A 319 -8.42 3.10 4.65
N VAL A 320 -8.74 3.36 3.39
CA VAL A 320 -9.39 4.59 2.91
C VAL A 320 -10.40 4.24 1.82
N ASP A 321 -11.55 4.92 1.83
CA ASP A 321 -12.57 4.76 0.79
C ASP A 321 -12.47 5.86 -0.27
N TRP A 322 -12.08 5.47 -1.48
CA TRP A 322 -12.01 6.35 -2.66
C TRP A 322 -13.20 6.17 -3.62
N SER A 323 -14.20 5.34 -3.28
CA SER A 323 -15.31 5.00 -4.18
C SER A 323 -16.15 6.21 -4.60
N ARG A 324 -16.16 7.28 -3.80
CA ARG A 324 -16.88 8.53 -4.08
C ARG A 324 -16.15 9.45 -5.07
N GLY A 325 -14.90 9.15 -5.43
CA GLY A 325 -14.06 10.01 -6.27
C GLY A 325 -13.63 11.33 -5.60
N GLY A 326 -12.94 12.18 -6.37
CA GLY A 326 -12.45 13.49 -5.92
C GLY A 326 -11.02 13.48 -5.37
N SER A 327 -10.59 14.63 -4.83
CA SER A 327 -9.25 14.84 -4.28
C SER A 327 -9.07 14.35 -2.84
N HIS A 328 -10.15 13.89 -2.20
CA HIS A 328 -10.16 13.43 -0.81
C HIS A 328 -10.98 12.16 -0.66
N PRO A 329 -10.57 11.23 0.23
CA PRO A 329 -11.34 10.02 0.50
C PRO A 329 -12.67 10.35 1.20
N ALA A 330 -13.61 9.42 1.13
CA ALA A 330 -14.91 9.52 1.78
C ALA A 330 -14.76 9.76 3.30
N ARG A 331 -15.61 10.65 3.81
CA ARG A 331 -15.74 10.94 5.24
C ARG A 331 -16.92 10.18 5.82
N PHE A 332 -16.67 9.41 6.87
CA PHE A 332 -17.67 8.68 7.64
C PHE A 332 -18.16 9.51 8.82
N VAL A 333 -19.47 9.48 9.06
CA VAL A 333 -20.16 10.19 10.13
C VAL A 333 -20.90 9.22 11.04
N ARG A 334 -21.55 9.73 12.10
CA ARG A 334 -22.23 8.92 13.13
C ARG A 334 -23.06 7.76 12.57
N LYS A 335 -23.89 8.02 11.55
CA LYS A 335 -24.83 7.02 10.97
C LYS A 335 -24.15 5.85 10.24
N ASP A 336 -22.89 6.04 9.84
CA ASP A 336 -22.10 5.05 9.11
C ASP A 336 -21.46 4.02 10.05
N ILE A 337 -21.34 4.34 11.35
CA ILE A 337 -20.65 3.52 12.35
C ILE A 337 -21.56 2.38 12.82
N ARG A 338 -21.26 1.18 12.33
CA ARG A 338 -21.95 -0.07 12.66
C ARG A 338 -20.94 -1.22 12.67
N VAL A 339 -21.19 -2.25 13.47
CA VAL A 339 -20.33 -3.45 13.56
C VAL A 339 -20.04 -4.03 12.17
N GLY A 340 -21.09 -4.30 11.38
CA GLY A 340 -20.92 -4.84 10.03
C GLY A 340 -20.22 -3.91 9.03
N PHE A 341 -20.10 -2.61 9.30
CA PHE A 341 -19.21 -1.72 8.53
C PHE A 341 -17.75 -1.90 8.94
N LEU A 342 -17.49 -1.92 10.24
CA LEU A 342 -16.14 -2.10 10.78
C LEU A 342 -15.57 -3.48 10.45
N ASP A 343 -16.38 -4.54 10.49
CA ASP A 343 -15.94 -5.88 10.10
C ASP A 343 -15.62 -5.99 8.61
N ARG A 344 -16.37 -5.29 7.76
CA ARG A 344 -16.06 -5.25 6.32
C ARG A 344 -14.71 -4.59 6.05
N ILE A 345 -14.37 -3.51 6.75
CA ILE A 345 -13.06 -2.86 6.55
C ILE A 345 -11.91 -3.61 7.24
N ARG A 346 -12.20 -4.44 8.25
CA ARG A 346 -11.23 -5.30 8.95
C ARG A 346 -10.91 -6.57 8.18
N PHE A 347 -11.92 -7.21 7.59
CA PHE A 347 -11.83 -8.59 7.07
C PHE A 347 -12.30 -8.75 5.63
N GLY A 348 -12.79 -7.68 4.99
CA GLY A 348 -13.38 -7.73 3.64
C GLY A 348 -12.36 -7.67 2.50
N SER A 349 -11.07 -7.80 2.76
CA SER A 349 -10.01 -7.76 1.74
C SER A 349 -8.95 -8.81 2.05
N ASN A 350 -8.39 -9.42 1.01
CA ASN A 350 -7.25 -10.32 1.13
C ASN A 350 -5.98 -9.62 0.63
N CYS A 351 -4.85 -9.89 1.28
CA CYS A 351 -3.54 -9.36 0.94
C CYS A 351 -2.44 -10.32 1.39
N SER A 352 -1.21 -10.06 0.94
CA SER A 352 -0.04 -10.78 1.40
C SER A 352 0.54 -10.13 2.66
N TYR A 353 0.91 -10.95 3.63
CA TYR A 353 1.66 -10.60 4.83
C TYR A 353 2.73 -11.66 5.06
N GLU A 354 4.01 -11.27 5.01
CA GLU A 354 5.16 -12.18 5.16
C GLU A 354 5.09 -13.43 4.26
N GLY A 355 4.59 -13.27 3.03
CA GLY A 355 4.46 -14.36 2.04
C GLY A 355 3.12 -15.10 2.08
N GLU A 356 2.37 -14.98 3.17
CA GLU A 356 1.10 -15.68 3.37
C GLU A 356 -0.10 -14.81 3.01
N VAL A 357 -1.21 -15.43 2.58
CA VAL A 357 -2.48 -14.73 2.35
C VAL A 357 -3.21 -14.55 3.68
N THR A 358 -3.63 -13.31 3.96
CA THR A 358 -4.41 -12.95 5.15
C THR A 358 -5.57 -12.03 4.78
N ASN A 359 -6.61 -12.03 5.62
CA ASN A 359 -7.70 -11.07 5.54
C ASN A 359 -7.48 -9.81 6.42
N VAL A 360 -6.38 -9.76 7.18
CA VAL A 360 -5.99 -8.60 8.01
C VAL A 360 -5.09 -7.68 7.20
N CYS A 361 -5.71 -6.84 6.38
CA CYS A 361 -5.00 -5.96 5.46
C CYS A 361 -4.82 -4.53 5.96
N PHE A 362 -5.68 -4.07 6.85
CA PHE A 362 -5.62 -2.70 7.32
C PHE A 362 -5.74 -2.68 8.83
N LEU A 363 -4.76 -2.08 9.49
CA LEU A 363 -4.73 -1.94 10.95
C LEU A 363 -5.44 -0.66 11.39
N PHE A 364 -5.53 0.32 10.50
CA PHE A 364 -6.12 1.63 10.75
C PHE A 364 -7.15 1.98 9.67
N GLY A 365 -8.09 2.85 10.00
CA GLY A 365 -9.09 3.37 9.07
C GLY A 365 -9.13 4.89 9.03
N ARG A 366 -9.43 5.45 7.85
CA ARG A 366 -9.61 6.89 7.60
C ARG A 366 -10.71 7.10 6.53
N LYS A 367 -11.57 8.13 6.57
CA LYS A 367 -11.58 9.37 7.37
C LYS A 367 -12.83 9.47 8.26
N PHE A 368 -12.64 9.46 9.57
CA PHE A 368 -13.73 9.48 10.55
C PHE A 368 -13.97 10.89 11.08
N HIS A 369 -15.21 11.37 11.01
CA HIS A 369 -15.62 12.68 11.54
C HIS A 369 -15.81 12.63 13.07
N VAL A 370 -15.63 13.73 13.81
CA VAL A 370 -15.82 13.76 15.28
C VAL A 370 -17.14 13.16 15.77
N SER A 371 -18.21 13.28 14.98
CA SER A 371 -19.53 12.68 15.28
C SER A 371 -19.50 11.15 15.41
N THR A 372 -18.44 10.47 14.95
CA THR A 372 -18.26 9.02 15.05
C THR A 372 -17.77 8.59 16.43
N LEU A 373 -17.25 9.50 17.26
CA LEU A 373 -16.66 9.15 18.55
C LEU A 373 -17.63 8.34 19.42
N GLU A 374 -18.83 8.87 19.69
CA GLU A 374 -19.79 8.20 20.57
C GLU A 374 -20.18 6.78 20.10
N PRO A 375 -20.60 6.54 18.83
CA PRO A 375 -20.88 5.17 18.40
C PRO A 375 -19.62 4.30 18.32
N LEU A 376 -18.43 4.85 18.04
CA LEU A 376 -17.18 4.09 18.12
C LEU A 376 -16.89 3.65 19.55
N MET A 377 -17.06 4.52 20.55
CA MET A 377 -16.86 4.16 21.96
C MET A 377 -17.82 3.04 22.40
N LYS A 378 -19.05 3.01 21.88
CA LYS A 378 -20.00 1.92 22.15
C LYS A 378 -19.58 0.57 21.53
N ILE A 379 -18.91 0.60 20.36
CA ILE A 379 -18.47 -0.60 19.64
C ILE A 379 -17.04 -1.01 20.03
N ALA A 380 -16.27 -0.13 20.64
CA ALA A 380 -14.86 -0.39 20.88
C ALA A 380 -14.56 -1.56 21.84
N PRO A 381 -15.40 -1.92 22.84
CA PRO A 381 -15.27 -3.21 23.54
C PRO A 381 -15.28 -4.42 22.60
N TYR A 382 -16.16 -4.39 21.58
CA TYR A 382 -16.19 -5.41 20.52
C TYR A 382 -14.94 -5.36 19.62
N LEU A 383 -14.45 -4.17 19.25
CA LEU A 383 -13.26 -4.05 18.41
C LEU A 383 -11.98 -4.51 19.11
N PHE A 384 -11.88 -4.21 20.40
CA PHE A 384 -10.66 -4.44 21.17
C PHE A 384 -10.70 -5.74 22.00
N GLY A 385 -11.87 -6.35 22.15
CA GLY A 385 -12.03 -7.57 22.94
C GLY A 385 -11.81 -7.34 24.43
N ILE A 386 -12.35 -6.23 24.95
CA ILE A 386 -12.24 -5.80 26.36
C ILE A 386 -13.58 -5.79 27.07
#